data_AF-A0A4R6SFQ2-F1
#
_entry.id   AF-A0A4R6SFQ2-F1
#
_cell.length_a   1.000
_cell.length_b   1.000
_cell.length_c   1.000
_cell.angle_alpha   90.00
_cell.angle_beta   90.00
_cell.angle_gamma   90.00
#
_symmetry.space_group_name_H-M   'P 1'
#
loop_
_entity.id
_entity.type
_entity.pdbx_description
1 polymer ?
#
loop_
_entity_poly.entity_id
_entity_poly.type
_entity_poly.pdbx_seq_one_letter_code
_entity_poly.pdbx_strand_id
1 'polypeptide(L)'
;MTPEEALAKAREFSRNAASVTPFAHAELENARHGRGYAFRQLVPTDRGDIDGYVLIGADGGMASGIFTEGESMATVVAAHLAKAAHDHREIPEAELGLPQRLALAALEADGHLDDATVDYARYLLIFMQREGKSVLARVDALLRPPEAGRRYTHACPVCGRPAIHQDRYPRAVCGACHERTTDRGGRRVAGSNTSFSGGFVAHYVDPPHEVCVEVTQTGRCWIDGREASMGEHRFGGIVVQAV
;
A
#
# COMPACT_ATOMS: atom_id res chain seq x y z
N MET A 1 19.76 15.70 -32.99
CA MET A 1 20.33 16.99 -32.58
C MET A 1 21.82 16.96 -32.87
N THR A 2 22.34 17.96 -33.56
CA THR A 2 23.78 18.10 -33.85
C THR A 2 24.49 18.90 -32.74
N PRO A 3 25.83 18.86 -32.64
CA PRO A 3 26.57 19.67 -31.69
C PRO A 3 26.34 21.19 -31.88
N GLU A 4 26.18 21.63 -33.13
CA GLU A 4 25.94 23.04 -33.47
C GLU A 4 24.55 23.51 -33.02
N GLU A 5 23.53 22.68 -33.23
CA GLU A 5 22.16 22.93 -32.74
C GLU A 5 22.14 22.99 -31.21
N ALA A 6 22.85 22.07 -30.54
CA ALA A 6 22.95 22.05 -29.09
C ALA A 6 23.68 23.28 -28.54
N LEU A 7 24.75 23.73 -29.21
CA LEU A 7 25.45 24.95 -28.84
C LEU A 7 24.57 26.19 -29.01
N ALA A 8 23.79 26.27 -30.08
CA ALA A 8 22.84 27.38 -30.29
C ALA A 8 21.82 27.44 -29.15
N LYS A 9 21.24 26.29 -28.77
CA LYS A 9 20.31 26.20 -27.63
C LYS A 9 20.97 26.55 -26.29
N ALA A 10 22.20 26.08 -26.05
CA ALA A 10 22.93 26.39 -24.84
C ALA A 10 23.21 27.90 -24.71
N ARG A 11 23.49 28.58 -25.83
CA ARG A 11 23.68 30.04 -25.87
C ARG A 11 22.40 30.81 -25.61
N GLU A 12 21.28 30.37 -26.17
CA GLU A 12 19.96 30.96 -25.91
C GLU A 12 19.58 30.84 -24.43
N PHE A 13 19.94 29.72 -23.80
CA PHE A 13 19.62 29.44 -22.41
C PHE A 13 20.58 30.08 -21.40
N SER A 14 21.80 30.41 -21.82
CA SER A 14 22.80 31.02 -20.95
C SER A 14 22.56 32.51 -20.73
N ARG A 15 22.76 32.96 -19.49
CA ARG A 15 22.75 34.41 -19.15
C ARG A 15 23.91 35.18 -19.78
N ASN A 16 24.96 34.47 -20.20
CA ASN A 16 26.10 35.03 -20.90
C ASN A 16 26.48 34.12 -22.07
N ALA A 17 25.74 34.25 -23.17
CA ALA A 17 25.91 33.44 -24.38
C ALA A 17 27.36 33.43 -24.92
N ALA A 18 28.11 34.52 -24.75
CA ALA A 18 29.49 34.63 -25.21
C ALA A 18 30.46 33.75 -24.39
N SER A 19 30.11 33.43 -23.14
CA SER A 19 30.92 32.56 -22.26
C SER A 19 30.71 31.07 -22.49
N VAL A 20 29.70 30.69 -23.30
CA VAL A 20 29.34 29.29 -23.51
C VAL A 20 30.37 28.59 -24.38
N THR A 21 31.07 27.63 -23.81
CA THR A 21 32.11 26.84 -24.49
C THR A 21 31.77 25.35 -24.47
N PRO A 22 31.90 24.63 -25.60
CA PRO A 22 31.66 23.18 -25.64
C PRO A 22 32.58 22.42 -24.69
N PHE A 23 32.01 21.44 -24.00
CA PHE A 23 32.75 20.44 -23.24
C PHE A 23 32.48 19.07 -23.85
N ALA A 24 33.41 18.59 -24.66
CA ALA A 24 33.30 17.28 -25.31
C ALA A 24 33.36 16.17 -24.26
N HIS A 25 32.39 15.25 -24.28
CA HIS A 25 32.35 14.12 -23.37
C HIS A 25 31.79 12.89 -24.08
N ALA A 26 32.69 11.98 -24.47
CA ALA A 26 32.35 10.84 -25.33
C ALA A 26 31.23 9.96 -24.77
N GLU A 27 31.19 9.73 -23.45
CA GLU A 27 30.12 8.92 -22.85
C GLU A 27 28.76 9.63 -22.93
N LEU A 28 28.73 10.96 -22.79
CA LEU A 28 27.48 11.72 -22.85
C LEU A 28 26.95 11.76 -24.28
N GLU A 29 27.83 11.91 -25.26
CA GLU A 29 27.48 12.00 -26.67
C GLU A 29 27.03 10.66 -27.26
N ASN A 30 27.43 9.53 -26.64
CA ASN A 30 27.14 8.18 -27.11
C ASN A 30 26.22 7.38 -26.17
N ALA A 31 25.76 7.95 -25.06
CA ALA A 31 24.95 7.24 -24.08
C ALA A 31 23.66 6.67 -24.70
N ARG A 32 23.25 5.48 -24.28
CA ARG A 32 21.96 4.89 -24.65
C ARG A 32 20.78 5.71 -24.11
N HIS A 33 20.93 6.22 -22.88
CA HIS A 33 19.95 7.06 -22.18
C HIS A 33 20.63 8.33 -21.68
N GLY A 34 19.94 9.47 -21.76
CA GLY A 34 20.50 10.75 -21.33
C GLY A 34 21.54 11.34 -22.30
N ARG A 35 21.62 10.83 -23.53
CA ARG A 35 22.54 11.34 -24.56
C ARG A 35 22.39 12.84 -24.73
N GLY A 36 23.51 13.56 -24.87
CA GLY A 36 23.46 15.01 -25.07
C GLY A 36 24.81 15.66 -25.28
N TYR A 37 24.85 16.95 -25.02
CA TYR A 37 26.04 17.80 -25.11
C TYR A 37 26.16 18.65 -23.85
N ALA A 38 27.40 18.86 -23.40
CA ALA A 38 27.71 19.68 -22.24
C ALA A 38 28.43 20.95 -22.65
N PHE A 39 28.14 22.04 -21.95
CA PHE A 39 28.73 23.35 -22.19
C PHE A 39 29.09 24.01 -20.88
N ARG A 40 30.31 24.54 -20.77
CA ARG A 40 30.70 25.43 -19.67
C ARG A 40 30.17 26.82 -19.95
N GLN A 41 29.77 27.53 -18.91
CA GLN A 41 29.37 28.93 -19.00
C GLN A 41 29.91 29.70 -17.79
N LEU A 42 30.02 31.01 -17.93
CA LEU A 42 30.21 31.92 -16.80
C LEU A 42 28.86 32.55 -16.48
N VAL A 43 28.44 32.43 -15.23
CA VAL A 43 27.19 33.00 -14.73
C VAL A 43 27.52 34.31 -14.01
N PRO A 44 27.06 35.47 -14.50
CA PRO A 44 27.33 36.75 -13.84
C PRO A 44 26.64 36.84 -12.48
N THR A 45 27.35 37.30 -11.47
CA THR A 45 26.80 37.60 -10.14
C THR A 45 27.33 38.94 -9.62
N ASP A 46 26.66 39.51 -8.60
CA ASP A 46 27.11 40.74 -7.94
C ASP A 46 28.50 40.62 -7.29
N ARG A 47 29.02 39.40 -7.13
CA ARG A 47 30.33 39.10 -6.54
C ARG A 47 31.38 38.66 -7.58
N GLY A 48 31.04 38.73 -8.87
CA GLY A 48 31.86 38.27 -9.98
C GLY A 48 31.27 37.06 -10.71
N ASP A 49 31.89 36.70 -11.83
CA ASP A 49 31.46 35.55 -12.63
C ASP A 49 31.79 34.24 -11.91
N ILE A 50 30.83 33.31 -11.90
CA ILE A 50 31.01 31.96 -11.36
C ILE A 50 30.90 30.92 -12.47
N ASP A 51 31.70 29.86 -12.38
CA ASP A 51 31.62 28.75 -13.33
C ASP A 51 30.27 28.03 -13.18
N GLY A 52 29.64 27.75 -14.32
CA GLY A 52 28.43 26.96 -14.42
C GLY A 52 28.43 26.07 -15.65
N TYR A 53 27.32 25.37 -15.83
CA TYR A 53 27.13 24.43 -16.91
C TYR A 53 25.76 24.57 -17.55
N VAL A 54 25.67 24.08 -18.79
CA VAL A 54 24.43 23.76 -19.49
C VAL A 54 24.59 22.37 -20.08
N LEU A 55 23.60 21.51 -19.87
CA LEU A 55 23.44 20.22 -20.53
C LEU A 55 22.25 20.30 -21.47
N ILE A 56 22.45 19.88 -22.71
CA ILE A 56 21.41 19.78 -23.72
C ILE A 56 21.26 18.32 -24.12
N GLY A 57 20.15 17.70 -23.75
CA GLY A 57 19.76 16.36 -24.13
C GLY A 57 19.40 16.28 -25.62
N ALA A 58 19.71 15.14 -26.24
CA ALA A 58 19.40 14.88 -27.65
C ALA A 58 17.89 14.78 -27.92
N ASP A 59 17.11 14.51 -26.88
CA ASP A 59 15.64 14.52 -26.84
C ASP A 59 15.04 15.93 -26.65
N GLY A 60 15.89 16.94 -26.48
CA GLY A 60 15.47 18.32 -26.21
C GLY A 60 15.34 18.65 -24.72
N GLY A 61 15.62 17.70 -23.82
CA GLY A 61 15.76 17.97 -22.39
C GLY A 61 16.90 18.95 -22.13
N MET A 62 16.78 19.77 -21.10
CA MET A 62 17.79 20.78 -20.76
C MET A 62 17.98 20.86 -19.25
N ALA A 63 19.23 21.06 -18.83
CA ALA A 63 19.58 21.34 -17.44
C ALA A 63 20.69 22.40 -17.40
N SER A 64 20.68 23.27 -16.39
CA SER A 64 21.80 24.19 -16.14
C SER A 64 21.97 24.40 -14.65
N GLY A 65 23.19 24.73 -14.25
CA GLY A 65 23.50 25.06 -12.87
C GLY A 65 24.81 25.79 -12.74
N ILE A 66 25.12 26.14 -11.50
CA ILE A 66 26.44 26.63 -11.07
C ILE A 66 27.16 25.46 -10.41
N PHE A 67 28.49 25.38 -10.56
CA PHE A 67 29.23 24.34 -9.87
C PHE A 67 29.28 24.61 -8.37
N THR A 68 29.01 23.58 -7.59
CA THR A 68 29.23 23.59 -6.14
C THR A 68 30.67 23.22 -5.80
N GLU A 69 31.07 23.40 -4.53
CA GLU A 69 32.44 23.14 -4.10
C GLU A 69 32.84 21.68 -4.35
N GLY A 70 33.93 21.46 -5.10
CA GLY A 70 34.41 20.14 -5.49
C GLY A 70 33.69 19.52 -6.71
N GLU A 71 32.66 20.19 -7.26
CA GLU A 71 31.96 19.75 -8.45
C GLU A 71 32.70 20.19 -9.71
N SER A 72 32.71 19.31 -10.72
CA SER A 72 33.27 19.58 -12.04
C SER A 72 32.26 19.24 -13.13
N MET A 73 32.53 19.66 -14.36
CA MET A 73 31.70 19.25 -15.50
C MET A 73 31.60 17.72 -15.60
N ALA A 74 32.70 17.00 -15.35
CA ALA A 74 32.71 15.54 -15.39
C ALA A 74 31.77 14.92 -14.34
N THR A 75 31.72 15.47 -13.12
CA THR A 75 30.82 14.95 -12.07
C THR A 75 29.36 15.26 -12.37
N VAL A 76 29.06 16.43 -12.94
CA VAL A 76 27.70 16.80 -13.41
C VAL A 76 27.24 15.85 -14.52
N VAL A 77 28.10 15.60 -15.51
CA VAL A 77 27.80 14.67 -16.61
C VAL A 77 27.59 13.25 -16.08
N ALA A 78 28.44 12.77 -15.17
CA ALA A 78 28.28 11.47 -14.55
C ALA A 78 26.97 11.35 -13.78
N ALA A 79 26.58 12.38 -13.01
CA ALA A 79 25.31 12.41 -12.28
C ALA A 79 24.10 12.41 -13.22
N HIS A 80 24.16 13.17 -14.31
CA HIS A 80 23.12 13.19 -15.36
C HIS A 80 22.95 11.81 -16.00
N LEU A 81 24.05 11.17 -16.39
CA LEU A 81 24.03 9.84 -16.98
C LEU A 81 23.54 8.78 -15.99
N ALA A 82 23.96 8.84 -14.73
CA ALA A 82 23.50 7.95 -13.67
C ALA A 82 21.98 8.09 -13.43
N LYS A 83 21.48 9.33 -13.41
CA LYS A 83 20.03 9.60 -13.32
C LYS A 83 19.29 9.04 -14.53
N ALA A 84 19.75 9.29 -15.75
CA ALA A 84 19.11 8.78 -16.95
C ALA A 84 19.11 7.24 -16.96
N ALA A 85 20.22 6.60 -16.57
CA ALA A 85 20.28 5.14 -16.44
C ALA A 85 19.29 4.63 -15.38
N HIS A 86 19.13 5.34 -14.26
CA HIS A 86 18.15 4.98 -13.23
C HIS A 86 16.70 5.12 -13.72
N ASP A 87 16.36 6.23 -14.36
CA ASP A 87 15.00 6.51 -14.84
C ASP A 87 14.56 5.52 -15.94
N HIS A 88 15.52 5.01 -16.72
CA HIS A 88 15.29 4.03 -17.78
C HIS A 88 15.67 2.60 -17.40
N ARG A 89 15.88 2.32 -16.11
CA ARG A 89 16.22 0.96 -15.69
C ARG A 89 15.01 0.04 -15.88
N GLU A 90 15.26 -1.11 -16.49
CA GLU A 90 14.32 -2.21 -16.47
C GLU A 90 14.54 -3.00 -15.17
N ILE A 91 13.48 -3.19 -14.39
CA ILE A 91 13.50 -4.04 -13.20
C ILE A 91 12.86 -5.37 -13.59
N PRO A 92 13.61 -6.48 -13.69
CA PRO A 92 13.05 -7.78 -13.95
C PRO A 92 12.00 -8.14 -12.90
N GLU A 93 10.92 -8.83 -13.28
CA GLU A 93 9.88 -9.24 -12.33
C GLU A 93 10.44 -10.10 -11.19
N ALA A 94 11.51 -10.86 -11.45
CA ALA A 94 12.20 -11.67 -10.44
C ALA A 94 12.84 -10.85 -9.30
N GLU A 95 13.13 -9.56 -9.53
CA GLU A 95 13.65 -8.64 -8.51
C GLU A 95 12.53 -7.95 -7.70
N LEU A 96 11.27 -8.11 -8.12
CA LEU A 96 10.13 -7.53 -7.44
C LEU A 96 9.73 -8.34 -6.20
N GLY A 97 9.46 -7.61 -5.12
CA GLY A 97 8.84 -8.19 -3.92
C GLY A 97 7.46 -8.77 -4.21
N LEU A 98 6.98 -9.64 -3.31
CA LEU A 98 5.65 -10.25 -3.41
C LEU A 98 4.53 -9.20 -3.60
N PRO A 99 4.50 -8.05 -2.87
CA PRO A 99 3.45 -7.06 -3.06
C PRO A 99 3.41 -6.46 -4.47
N GLN A 100 4.58 -6.16 -5.04
CA GLN A 100 4.70 -5.59 -6.40
C GLN A 100 4.23 -6.58 -7.46
N ARG A 101 4.59 -7.87 -7.32
CA ARG A 101 4.13 -8.93 -8.24
C ARG A 101 2.63 -9.16 -8.18
N LEU A 102 2.04 -9.14 -6.98
CA LEU A 102 0.58 -9.24 -6.82
C LEU A 102 -0.14 -8.03 -7.45
N ALA A 103 0.41 -6.82 -7.34
CA ALA A 103 -0.16 -5.63 -7.95
C ALA A 103 -0.10 -5.69 -9.49
N LEU A 104 1.02 -6.16 -10.07
CA LEU A 104 1.15 -6.35 -11.51
C LEU A 104 0.17 -7.40 -12.02
N ALA A 105 0.09 -8.57 -11.38
CA ALA A 105 -0.86 -9.61 -11.75
C ALA A 105 -2.33 -9.12 -11.68
N ALA A 106 -2.66 -8.25 -10.73
CA ALA A 106 -3.98 -7.64 -10.63
C ALA A 106 -4.25 -6.63 -11.77
N LEU A 107 -3.24 -5.88 -12.21
CA LEU A 107 -3.35 -4.94 -13.32
C LEU A 107 -3.52 -5.68 -14.66
N GLU A 108 -2.76 -6.76 -14.87
CA GLU A 108 -2.82 -7.61 -16.08
C GLU A 108 -4.14 -8.36 -16.21
N ALA A 109 -4.84 -8.62 -15.10
CA ALA A 109 -6.16 -9.24 -15.09
C ALA A 109 -7.32 -8.27 -15.46
N ASP A 110 -7.06 -7.26 -16.30
CA ASP A 110 -8.01 -6.22 -16.77
C ASP A 110 -8.54 -5.22 -15.70
N GLY A 111 -7.80 -5.01 -14.61
CA GLY A 111 -7.58 -3.67 -14.06
C GLY A 111 -8.74 -2.87 -13.42
N HIS A 112 -9.88 -3.46 -13.10
CA HIS A 112 -10.81 -2.88 -12.10
C HIS A 112 -11.53 -3.99 -11.33
N LEU A 113 -11.02 -4.32 -10.13
CA LEU A 113 -11.82 -5.11 -9.19
C LEU A 113 -12.97 -4.22 -8.72
N ASP A 114 -14.19 -4.56 -9.11
CA ASP A 114 -15.37 -3.87 -8.60
C ASP A 114 -15.49 -4.01 -7.07
N ASP A 115 -16.29 -3.12 -6.45
CA ASP A 115 -16.47 -3.10 -5.00
C ASP A 115 -16.96 -4.45 -4.45
N ALA A 116 -17.73 -5.21 -5.22
CA ALA A 116 -18.24 -6.53 -4.84
C ALA A 116 -17.10 -7.57 -4.77
N THR A 117 -16.18 -7.52 -5.73
CA THR A 117 -15.00 -8.38 -5.78
C THR A 117 -14.03 -8.06 -4.64
N VAL A 118 -13.84 -6.77 -4.34
CA VAL A 118 -13.03 -6.32 -3.20
C VAL A 118 -13.65 -6.74 -1.87
N ASP A 119 -14.96 -6.59 -1.71
CA ASP A 119 -15.70 -7.03 -0.52
C ASP A 119 -15.58 -8.55 -0.32
N TYR A 120 -15.76 -9.33 -1.39
CA TYR A 120 -15.63 -10.78 -1.33
C TYR A 120 -14.20 -11.24 -1.04
N ALA A 121 -13.18 -10.59 -1.62
CA ALA A 121 -11.79 -10.88 -1.30
C ALA A 121 -11.48 -10.63 0.19
N ARG A 122 -12.00 -9.55 0.79
CA ARG A 122 -11.88 -9.30 2.24
C ARG A 122 -12.56 -10.39 3.05
N TYR A 123 -13.74 -10.83 2.65
CA TYR A 123 -14.46 -11.94 3.29
C TYR A 123 -13.62 -13.24 3.27
N LEU A 124 -13.04 -13.60 2.13
CA LEU A 124 -12.16 -14.77 2.01
C LEU A 124 -10.91 -14.64 2.90
N LEU A 125 -10.31 -13.46 2.97
CA LEU A 125 -9.16 -13.20 3.85
C LEU A 125 -9.53 -13.40 5.33
N ILE A 126 -10.70 -12.95 5.77
CA ILE A 126 -11.16 -13.18 7.16
C ILE A 126 -11.29 -14.69 7.44
N PHE A 127 -11.85 -15.46 6.51
CA PHE A 127 -11.95 -16.92 6.66
C PHE A 127 -10.57 -17.59 6.72
N MET A 128 -9.67 -17.25 5.81
CA MET A 128 -8.33 -17.83 5.77
C MET A 128 -7.48 -17.46 6.99
N GLN A 129 -7.66 -16.27 7.57
CA GLN A 129 -6.98 -15.87 8.80
C GLN A 129 -7.45 -16.69 10.01
N ARG A 130 -8.74 -17.07 10.05
CA ARG A 130 -9.32 -17.85 11.16
C ARG A 130 -9.04 -19.35 11.05
N GLU A 131 -9.18 -19.90 9.85
CA GLU A 131 -9.20 -21.35 9.61
C GLU A 131 -7.97 -21.86 8.85
N GLY A 132 -7.08 -20.96 8.43
CA GLY A 132 -5.96 -21.25 7.54
C GLY A 132 -6.36 -21.36 6.07
N LYS A 133 -5.37 -21.33 5.17
CA LYS A 133 -5.58 -21.38 3.71
C LYS A 133 -6.29 -22.65 3.20
N SER A 134 -6.21 -23.76 3.96
CA SER A 134 -6.87 -25.02 3.60
C SER A 134 -8.39 -24.93 3.67
N VAL A 135 -8.96 -23.88 4.28
CA VAL A 135 -10.41 -23.64 4.29
C VAL A 135 -11.00 -23.53 2.89
N LEU A 136 -10.24 -22.95 1.94
CA LEU A 136 -10.69 -22.82 0.55
C LEU A 136 -10.89 -24.19 -0.13
N ALA A 137 -10.11 -25.20 0.27
CA ALA A 137 -10.26 -26.57 -0.24
C ALA A 137 -11.34 -27.38 0.49
N ARG A 138 -11.76 -26.96 1.69
CA ARG A 138 -12.76 -27.66 2.52
C ARG A 138 -14.17 -27.11 2.34
N VAL A 139 -14.31 -25.89 1.83
CA VAL A 139 -15.57 -25.17 1.75
C VAL A 139 -15.76 -24.68 0.32
N ASP A 140 -16.32 -25.54 -0.54
CA ASP A 140 -16.55 -25.26 -1.98
C ASP A 140 -17.29 -23.95 -2.24
N ALA A 141 -18.16 -23.52 -1.31
CA ALA A 141 -18.87 -22.26 -1.41
C ALA A 141 -17.93 -21.03 -1.47
N LEU A 142 -16.73 -21.10 -0.87
CA LEU A 142 -15.73 -20.03 -0.91
C LEU A 142 -15.02 -19.92 -2.27
N LEU A 143 -15.10 -20.95 -3.12
CA LEU A 143 -14.52 -20.96 -4.47
C LEU A 143 -15.47 -20.41 -5.53
N ARG A 144 -16.75 -20.20 -5.18
CA ARG A 144 -17.75 -19.63 -6.09
C ARG A 144 -17.53 -18.12 -6.23
N PRO A 145 -17.89 -17.52 -7.39
CA PRO A 145 -17.87 -16.07 -7.55
C PRO A 145 -18.84 -15.40 -6.55
N PRO A 146 -18.62 -14.11 -6.22
CA PRO A 146 -19.54 -13.38 -5.36
C PRO A 146 -20.94 -13.33 -5.96
N GLU A 147 -21.95 -13.50 -5.11
CA GLU A 147 -23.36 -13.35 -5.49
C GLU A 147 -23.66 -11.88 -5.74
N ALA A 148 -24.25 -11.57 -6.90
CA ALA A 148 -24.55 -10.20 -7.29
C ALA A 148 -25.45 -9.50 -6.25
N GLY A 149 -25.03 -8.31 -5.80
CA GLY A 149 -25.77 -7.49 -4.82
C GLY A 149 -25.64 -7.94 -3.36
N ARG A 150 -24.95 -9.05 -3.08
CA ARG A 150 -24.71 -9.50 -1.71
C ARG A 150 -23.55 -8.74 -1.08
N ARG A 151 -23.75 -8.27 0.15
CA ARG A 151 -22.68 -7.76 1.01
C ARG A 151 -22.10 -8.89 1.85
N TYR A 152 -20.78 -9.04 1.85
CA TYR A 152 -20.04 -10.04 2.59
C TYR A 152 -19.30 -9.48 3.80
N THR A 153 -18.89 -8.21 3.77
CA THR A 153 -18.27 -7.54 4.91
C THR A 153 -18.88 -6.18 5.22
N HIS A 154 -18.69 -5.73 6.45
CA HIS A 154 -18.94 -4.36 6.89
C HIS A 154 -17.80 -3.86 7.78
N ALA A 155 -17.71 -2.55 7.98
CA ALA A 155 -16.75 -1.96 8.90
C ALA A 155 -17.15 -2.28 10.34
N CYS A 156 -16.24 -2.90 11.12
CA CYS A 156 -16.47 -3.18 12.53
C CYS A 156 -16.85 -1.89 13.27
N PRO A 157 -17.97 -1.87 14.03
CA PRO A 157 -18.45 -0.65 14.69
C PRO A 157 -17.52 -0.16 15.82
N VAL A 158 -16.56 -0.99 16.24
CA VAL A 158 -15.60 -0.64 17.31
C VAL A 158 -14.29 -0.09 16.76
N CYS A 159 -13.75 -0.67 15.68
CA CYS A 159 -12.39 -0.38 15.21
C CYS A 159 -12.24 -0.14 13.70
N GLY A 160 -13.33 -0.22 12.93
CA GLY A 160 -13.33 0.00 11.48
C GLY A 160 -12.75 -1.13 10.62
N ARG A 161 -12.08 -2.14 11.21
CA ARG A 161 -11.58 -3.30 10.45
C ARG A 161 -12.73 -4.10 9.83
N PRO A 162 -12.52 -4.80 8.69
CA PRO A 162 -13.54 -5.65 8.10
C PRO A 162 -14.06 -6.71 9.08
N ALA A 163 -15.39 -6.82 9.18
CA ALA A 163 -16.12 -7.86 9.89
C ALA A 163 -17.04 -8.59 8.90
N ILE A 164 -17.36 -9.86 9.17
CA ILE A 164 -18.29 -10.62 8.32
C ILE A 164 -19.68 -9.99 8.46
N HIS A 165 -20.28 -9.62 7.34
CA HIS A 165 -21.65 -9.12 7.29
C HIS A 165 -22.64 -10.28 7.27
N GLN A 166 -23.67 -10.15 8.11
CA GLN A 166 -24.85 -10.99 8.09
C GLN A 166 -26.03 -10.07 8.34
N ASP A 167 -27.07 -10.13 7.51
CA ASP A 167 -28.20 -9.19 7.60
C ASP A 167 -28.88 -9.16 8.98
N ARG A 168 -28.81 -10.28 9.70
CA ARG A 168 -29.34 -10.42 11.07
C ARG A 168 -28.49 -9.71 12.13
N TYR A 169 -27.19 -9.55 11.89
CA TYR A 169 -26.23 -8.95 12.84
C TYR A 169 -25.43 -7.84 12.15
N PRO A 170 -26.08 -6.76 11.71
CA PRO A 170 -25.42 -5.69 10.95
C PRO A 170 -24.39 -4.91 11.76
N ARG A 171 -24.36 -5.11 13.10
CA ARG A 171 -23.40 -4.49 14.03
C ARG A 171 -22.43 -5.51 14.63
N ALA A 172 -22.29 -6.69 14.01
CA ALA A 172 -21.30 -7.67 14.45
C ALA A 172 -19.88 -7.07 14.42
N VAL A 173 -19.05 -7.45 15.38
CA VAL A 173 -17.66 -6.96 15.48
C VAL A 173 -16.70 -7.89 14.75
N CYS A 174 -15.51 -7.39 14.37
CA CYS A 174 -14.47 -8.21 13.75
C CYS A 174 -13.86 -9.20 14.76
N GLY A 175 -13.17 -10.24 14.27
CA GLY A 175 -12.56 -11.28 15.10
C GLY A 175 -11.62 -10.73 16.19
N ALA A 176 -10.81 -9.72 15.87
CA ALA A 176 -9.92 -9.08 16.83
C ALA A 176 -10.66 -8.33 17.96
N CYS A 177 -11.86 -7.78 17.70
CA CYS A 177 -12.68 -7.17 18.74
C CYS A 177 -13.45 -8.22 19.54
N HIS A 178 -13.90 -9.29 18.89
CA HIS A 178 -14.49 -10.44 19.53
C HIS A 178 -13.52 -11.06 20.57
N GLU A 179 -12.25 -11.24 20.19
CA GLU A 179 -11.16 -11.70 21.07
C GLU A 179 -10.76 -10.71 22.17
N ARG A 180 -11.32 -9.48 22.17
CA ARG A 180 -11.18 -8.46 23.22
C ARG A 180 -12.46 -8.22 24.02
N THR A 181 -13.44 -9.11 23.93
CA THR A 181 -14.68 -9.03 24.73
C THR A 181 -14.47 -9.36 26.21
N THR A 182 -14.96 -8.52 27.13
CA THR A 182 -14.85 -8.69 28.58
C THR A 182 -16.22 -8.72 29.26
N ASP A 183 -16.26 -9.18 30.51
CA ASP A 183 -17.36 -8.88 31.43
C ASP A 183 -17.34 -7.40 31.87
N ARG A 184 -18.22 -7.03 32.80
CA ARG A 184 -18.29 -5.67 33.37
C ARG A 184 -17.04 -5.32 34.20
N GLY A 185 -16.40 -6.33 34.79
CA GLY A 185 -15.17 -6.19 35.59
C GLY A 185 -13.90 -6.08 34.76
N GLY A 186 -13.98 -6.20 33.44
CA GLY A 186 -12.82 -6.17 32.53
C GLY A 186 -12.12 -7.52 32.37
N ARG A 187 -12.66 -8.62 32.91
CA ARG A 187 -12.12 -9.97 32.72
C ARG A 187 -12.47 -10.48 31.32
N ARG A 188 -11.51 -11.06 30.61
CA ARG A 188 -11.68 -11.63 29.26
C ARG A 188 -12.75 -12.73 29.29
N VAL A 189 -13.74 -12.64 28.40
CA VAL A 189 -14.77 -13.68 28.22
C VAL A 189 -14.86 -14.13 26.76
N ALA A 190 -15.23 -15.39 26.56
CA ALA A 190 -15.56 -15.97 25.28
C ALA A 190 -16.87 -16.76 25.39
N GLY A 191 -17.63 -16.82 24.31
CA GLY A 191 -18.87 -17.60 24.26
C GLY A 191 -18.65 -18.95 23.60
N SER A 192 -19.50 -19.91 23.94
CA SER A 192 -19.68 -21.15 23.19
C SER A 192 -21.13 -21.59 23.21
N ASN A 193 -21.52 -22.43 22.24
CA ASN A 193 -22.82 -23.08 22.29
C ASN A 193 -22.82 -24.18 23.37
N THR A 194 -23.93 -24.35 24.09
CA THR A 194 -24.04 -25.41 25.10
C THR A 194 -24.30 -26.79 24.50
N SER A 195 -24.87 -26.83 23.29
CA SER A 195 -25.16 -28.08 22.57
C SER A 195 -25.33 -27.84 21.08
N PHE A 196 -25.46 -28.93 20.29
CA PHE A 196 -25.80 -28.86 18.88
C PHE A 196 -27.22 -28.32 18.62
N SER A 197 -28.17 -28.51 19.55
CA SER A 197 -29.50 -27.90 19.49
C SER A 197 -29.52 -26.45 19.98
N GLY A 198 -28.36 -25.94 20.38
CA GLY A 198 -28.13 -24.55 20.73
C GLY A 198 -27.94 -24.28 22.22
N GLY A 199 -28.22 -23.05 22.61
CA GLY A 199 -27.97 -22.48 23.93
C GLY A 199 -26.60 -21.81 24.01
N PHE A 200 -26.50 -20.81 24.89
CA PHE A 200 -25.35 -19.93 25.00
C PHE A 200 -24.75 -20.00 26.40
N VAL A 201 -23.41 -20.11 26.46
CA VAL A 201 -22.66 -19.95 27.70
C VAL A 201 -21.44 -19.08 27.44
N ALA A 202 -21.21 -18.12 28.33
CA ALA A 202 -19.97 -17.35 28.37
C ALA A 202 -19.04 -17.95 29.44
N HIS A 203 -17.77 -18.06 29.12
CA HIS A 203 -16.71 -18.50 30.03
C HIS A 203 -15.57 -17.48 30.05
N TYR A 204 -14.86 -17.41 31.17
CA TYR A 204 -13.62 -16.67 31.23
C TYR A 204 -12.55 -17.38 30.41
N VAL A 205 -11.72 -16.57 29.74
CA VAL A 205 -10.58 -17.08 28.96
C VAL A 205 -9.45 -17.54 29.89
N ASP A 206 -9.32 -16.90 31.06
CA ASP A 206 -8.31 -17.19 32.07
C ASP A 206 -8.87 -17.00 33.50
N PRO A 207 -8.98 -18.07 34.32
CA PRO A 207 -8.74 -19.46 33.96
C PRO A 207 -9.79 -19.97 32.95
N PRO A 208 -9.40 -20.88 32.03
CA PRO A 208 -10.34 -21.42 31.05
C PRO A 208 -11.44 -22.24 31.74
N HIS A 209 -12.63 -22.25 31.15
CA HIS A 209 -13.82 -23.02 31.58
C HIS A 209 -14.55 -22.55 32.84
N GLU A 210 -14.11 -21.47 33.51
CA GLU A 210 -14.92 -20.82 34.54
C GLU A 210 -16.11 -20.09 33.86
N VAL A 211 -17.34 -20.42 34.25
CA VAL A 211 -18.54 -19.81 33.65
C VAL A 211 -18.71 -18.36 34.12
N CYS A 212 -18.85 -17.43 33.17
CA CYS A 212 -19.26 -16.07 33.45
C CYS A 212 -20.79 -16.00 33.49
N VAL A 213 -21.35 -16.12 34.70
CA VAL A 213 -22.82 -16.15 34.92
C VAL A 213 -23.49 -14.87 34.42
N GLU A 214 -22.89 -13.70 34.66
CA GLU A 214 -23.43 -12.40 34.23
C GLU A 214 -23.64 -12.34 32.72
N VAL A 215 -22.58 -12.59 31.94
CA VAL A 215 -22.64 -12.52 30.48
C VAL A 215 -23.54 -13.65 29.95
N THR A 216 -23.50 -14.84 30.54
CA THR A 216 -24.36 -15.98 30.13
C THR A 216 -25.84 -15.65 30.25
N GLN A 217 -26.25 -15.01 31.34
CA GLN A 217 -27.67 -14.70 31.59
C GLN A 217 -28.16 -13.48 30.82
N THR A 218 -27.30 -12.46 30.66
CA THR A 218 -27.72 -11.17 30.11
C THR A 218 -27.33 -10.98 28.65
N GLY A 219 -26.33 -11.73 28.17
CA GLY A 219 -25.64 -11.48 26.91
C GLY A 219 -24.83 -10.19 26.90
N ARG A 220 -24.75 -9.41 27.99
CA ARG A 220 -24.07 -8.11 27.99
C ARG A 220 -22.58 -8.28 28.21
N CYS A 221 -21.78 -7.64 27.38
CA CYS A 221 -20.33 -7.67 27.44
C CYS A 221 -19.72 -6.33 27.03
N TRP A 222 -18.40 -6.20 27.11
CA TRP A 222 -17.70 -4.95 26.81
C TRP A 222 -16.50 -5.18 25.88
N ILE A 223 -16.23 -4.22 25.00
CA ILE A 223 -15.04 -4.19 24.15
C ILE A 223 -14.41 -2.81 24.30
N ASP A 224 -13.19 -2.75 24.84
CA ASP A 224 -12.47 -1.50 25.08
C ASP A 224 -13.33 -0.46 25.84
N GLY A 225 -14.09 -0.93 26.84
CA GLY A 225 -15.00 -0.13 27.67
C GLY A 225 -16.35 0.21 27.04
N ARG A 226 -16.61 -0.17 25.79
CA ARG A 226 -17.90 0.04 25.10
C ARG A 226 -18.81 -1.17 25.26
N GLU A 227 -20.09 -0.93 25.55
CA GLU A 227 -21.07 -2.01 25.70
C GLU A 227 -21.35 -2.72 24.37
N ALA A 228 -21.43 -4.04 24.44
CA ALA A 228 -21.73 -4.95 23.35
C ALA A 228 -22.67 -6.06 23.85
N SER A 229 -23.28 -6.80 22.92
CA SER A 229 -24.04 -8.01 23.23
C SER A 229 -23.38 -9.23 22.61
N MET A 230 -23.20 -10.29 23.39
CA MET A 230 -22.75 -11.62 22.99
C MET A 230 -23.92 -12.60 23.06
N GLY A 231 -24.08 -13.44 22.03
CA GLY A 231 -25.11 -14.47 22.03
C GLY A 231 -24.95 -15.48 20.91
N GLU A 232 -25.80 -16.51 20.94
CA GLU A 232 -25.81 -17.57 19.94
C GLU A 232 -26.25 -17.07 18.55
N HIS A 233 -25.51 -17.49 17.54
CA HIS A 233 -25.88 -17.39 16.14
C HIS A 233 -26.91 -18.48 15.77
N ARG A 234 -27.97 -18.15 15.01
CA ARG A 234 -29.09 -19.05 14.62
C ARG A 234 -28.69 -20.34 13.88
N PHE A 235 -27.43 -20.49 13.48
CA PHE A 235 -26.90 -21.69 12.83
C PHE A 235 -25.58 -22.19 13.48
N GLY A 236 -25.43 -21.95 14.78
CA GLY A 236 -24.22 -22.29 15.53
C GLY A 236 -23.15 -21.21 15.48
N GLY A 237 -22.34 -21.16 16.53
CA GLY A 237 -21.36 -20.11 16.77
C GLY A 237 -21.88 -18.98 17.65
N ILE A 238 -20.98 -18.07 18.03
CA ILE A 238 -21.28 -16.92 18.87
C ILE A 238 -21.06 -15.63 18.08
N VAL A 239 -22.02 -14.72 18.19
CA VAL A 239 -21.92 -13.36 17.65
C VAL A 239 -21.70 -12.40 18.80
N VAL A 240 -20.77 -11.46 18.59
CA VAL A 240 -20.67 -10.25 19.41
C VAL A 240 -21.01 -9.05 18.52
N GLN A 241 -21.91 -8.19 18.97
CA GLN A 241 -22.34 -7.00 18.24
C GLN A 241 -22.38 -5.77 19.14
N ALA A 242 -22.10 -4.60 18.58
CA ALA A 242 -22.24 -3.33 19.31
C ALA A 242 -23.71 -3.05 19.64
N VAL A 243 -23.96 -2.43 20.80
CA VAL A 243 -25.29 -1.98 21.26
C VAL A 243 -25.64 -0.62 20.67
#